data_AF-A0A960C148-F1
#
_entry.id   AF-A0A960C148-F1
#
_cell.length_a   1.000
_cell.length_b   1.000
_cell.length_c   1.000
_cell.angle_alpha   90.00
_cell.angle_beta   90.00
_cell.angle_gamma   90.00
#
_symmetry.space_group_name_H-M   'P 1'
#
loop_
_entity.id
_entity.type
_entity.pdbx_description
1 polymer ?
#
loop_
_entity_poly.entity_id
_entity_poly.type
_entity_poly.pdbx_seq_one_letter_code
_entity_poly.pdbx_strand_id
1 'polypeptide(L)'
;MTPAANALGGASSPYLRQHADNPVYWQQWGAEALDEARRRDVPILLSIGYAACHWCHVMAHESFEDDVVAAAMNEFVCIKVDREERPDLDAIYMNATVAMTGQGGWPMT
;
A
#
# COMPACT_ATOMS: atom_id res chain seq x y z
N MET A 1 6.99 4.49 -18.56
CA MET A 1 6.40 3.15 -18.56
C MET A 1 5.84 2.96 -17.16
N THR A 2 4.52 2.89 -17.00
CA THR A 2 3.84 2.66 -15.72
C THR A 2 4.18 1.24 -15.22
N PRO A 3 4.12 0.93 -13.91
CA PRO A 3 4.49 -0.39 -13.39
C PRO A 3 3.70 -1.49 -14.08
N ALA A 4 4.35 -2.63 -14.29
CA ALA A 4 3.88 -3.65 -15.23
C ALA A 4 2.68 -4.48 -14.74
N ALA A 5 2.40 -4.52 -13.44
CA ALA A 5 1.25 -5.16 -12.80
C ALA A 5 1.41 -5.08 -11.28
N ASN A 6 0.39 -5.54 -10.55
CA ASN A 6 0.49 -5.92 -9.14
C ASN A 6 1.53 -7.03 -8.95
N ALA A 7 2.37 -6.92 -7.92
CA ALA A 7 3.46 -7.85 -7.61
C ALA A 7 3.25 -8.62 -6.28
N LEU A 8 2.12 -8.45 -5.61
CA LEU A 8 1.89 -9.05 -4.28
C LEU A 8 1.64 -10.56 -4.31
N GLY A 9 1.36 -11.15 -5.48
CA GLY A 9 1.23 -12.60 -5.63
C GLY A 9 2.47 -13.39 -5.18
N GLY A 10 3.65 -12.76 -5.19
CA GLY A 10 4.92 -13.33 -4.72
C GLY A 10 5.26 -13.07 -3.26
N ALA A 11 4.39 -12.40 -2.48
CA ALA A 11 4.67 -12.05 -1.09
C ALA A 11 4.58 -13.26 -0.14
N SER A 12 5.39 -13.28 0.91
CA SER A 12 5.27 -14.26 2.00
C SER A 12 4.02 -14.03 2.83
N SER A 13 3.74 -12.76 3.14
CA SER A 13 2.58 -12.35 3.93
C SER A 13 1.27 -12.84 3.33
N PRO A 14 0.45 -13.58 4.09
CA PRO A 14 -0.92 -13.89 3.70
C PRO A 14 -1.77 -12.62 3.49
N TYR A 15 -1.56 -11.57 4.30
CA TYR A 15 -2.28 -10.29 4.17
C TYR A 15 -1.96 -9.62 2.83
N LEU A 16 -0.69 -9.55 2.43
CA LEU A 16 -0.32 -8.95 1.14
C LEU A 16 -0.88 -9.76 -0.03
N ARG A 17 -0.82 -11.10 0.03
CA ARG A 17 -1.37 -11.96 -1.03
C ARG A 17 -2.89 -11.84 -1.20
N GLN A 18 -3.64 -11.44 -0.17
CA GLN A 18 -5.08 -11.16 -0.33
C GLN A 18 -5.36 -10.00 -1.29
N HIS A 19 -4.37 -9.14 -1.54
CA HIS A 19 -4.48 -8.01 -2.47
C HIS A 19 -3.84 -8.28 -3.83
N ALA A 20 -3.44 -9.53 -4.13
CA ALA A 20 -2.71 -9.86 -5.35
C ALA A 20 -3.54 -9.68 -6.63
N ASP A 21 -4.86 -9.81 -6.53
CA ASP A 21 -5.79 -9.70 -7.66
C ASP A 21 -6.37 -8.28 -7.81
N ASN A 22 -5.97 -7.34 -6.95
CA ASN A 22 -6.43 -5.96 -7.03
C ASN A 22 -5.89 -5.28 -8.30
N PRO A 23 -6.70 -4.46 -9.00
CA PRO A 23 -6.28 -3.70 -10.18
C PRO A 23 -5.20 -2.63 -9.87
N VAL A 24 -5.03 -2.27 -8.60
CA VAL A 24 -3.92 -1.42 -8.16
C VAL A 24 -2.59 -2.16 -8.32
N TYR A 25 -1.58 -1.50 -8.90
CA TYR A 25 -0.24 -2.03 -9.11
C TYR A 25 0.59 -2.04 -7.82
N TRP A 26 0.10 -2.79 -6.84
CA TRP A 26 0.74 -2.90 -5.54
C TRP A 26 2.12 -3.55 -5.64
N GLN A 27 3.08 -2.94 -4.94
CA GLN A 27 4.41 -3.49 -4.71
C GLN A 27 4.65 -3.67 -3.21
N GLN A 28 5.56 -4.58 -2.86
CA GLN A 28 6.07 -4.67 -1.50
C GLN A 28 7.03 -3.51 -1.22
N TRP A 29 7.18 -3.15 0.05
CA TRP A 29 8.20 -2.19 0.45
C TRP A 29 9.60 -2.75 0.16
N GLY A 30 10.40 -2.04 -0.64
CA GLY A 30 11.76 -2.45 -0.98
C GLY A 30 12.46 -1.45 -1.90
N ALA A 31 13.76 -1.68 -2.14
CA ALA A 31 14.58 -0.81 -2.97
C ALA A 31 13.98 -0.63 -4.38
N GLU A 32 13.42 -1.69 -4.96
CA GLU A 32 12.79 -1.65 -6.29
C GLU A 32 11.66 -0.62 -6.38
N ALA A 33 10.71 -0.65 -5.45
CA ALA A 33 9.59 0.29 -5.43
C ALA A 33 10.06 1.73 -5.16
N LEU A 34 11.02 1.91 -4.24
CA LEU A 34 11.56 3.23 -3.91
C LEU A 34 12.35 3.83 -5.09
N ASP A 35 13.14 3.01 -5.79
CA ASP A 35 13.89 3.44 -6.96
C ASP A 35 12.97 3.72 -8.14
N GLU A 36 11.88 2.97 -8.29
CA GLU A 36 10.87 3.25 -9.31
C GLU A 36 10.21 4.62 -9.08
N ALA A 37 9.86 4.96 -7.85
CA ALA A 37 9.29 6.27 -7.52
C ALA A 37 10.27 7.40 -7.87
N ARG A 38 11.56 7.21 -7.57
CA ARG A 38 12.63 8.16 -7.95
C ARG A 38 12.81 8.28 -9.45
N ARG A 39 12.81 7.15 -10.19
CA ARG A 39 12.98 7.15 -11.65
C ARG A 39 11.81 7.81 -12.37
N ARG A 40 10.59 7.58 -11.88
CA ARG A 40 9.37 8.17 -12.45
C ARG A 40 9.13 9.60 -11.99
N ASP A 41 9.80 10.05 -10.93
CA ASP A 41 9.59 11.34 -10.28
C ASP A 41 8.12 11.54 -9.88
N VAL A 42 7.54 10.52 -9.25
CA VAL A 42 6.15 10.53 -8.76
C VAL A 42 6.11 10.16 -7.27
N PRO A 43 5.12 10.64 -6.50
CA PRO A 43 4.97 10.27 -5.10
C PRO A 43 4.69 8.77 -4.92
N ILE A 44 4.99 8.29 -3.71
CA ILE A 44 4.59 6.97 -3.24
C ILE A 44 3.23 7.10 -2.57
N LEU A 45 2.30 6.22 -2.95
CA LEU A 45 1.08 5.98 -2.20
C LEU A 45 1.33 4.76 -1.29
N LEU A 46 1.50 5.00 0.00
CA LEU A 46 1.86 3.98 0.98
C LEU A 46 0.62 3.53 1.75
N SER A 47 0.24 2.25 1.64
CA SER A 47 -0.89 1.68 2.38
C SER A 47 -0.41 0.63 3.39
N ILE A 48 -0.56 0.91 4.69
CA ILE A 48 -0.18 0.00 5.78
C ILE A 48 -1.42 -0.60 6.44
N GLY A 49 -1.45 -1.93 6.59
CA GLY A 49 -2.52 -2.67 7.25
C GLY A 49 -2.08 -4.02 7.79
N TYR A 50 -3.03 -4.84 8.24
CA TYR A 50 -2.82 -6.18 8.77
C TYR A 50 -4.10 -7.03 8.61
N ALA A 51 -3.98 -8.36 8.67
CA ALA A 51 -5.08 -9.27 8.32
C ALA A 51 -6.35 -9.14 9.18
N ALA A 52 -6.22 -8.79 10.47
CA ALA A 52 -7.37 -8.66 11.37
C ALA A 52 -8.03 -7.25 11.33
N CYS A 53 -7.57 -6.36 10.47
CA CYS A 53 -8.06 -4.98 10.39
C CYS A 53 -9.39 -4.88 9.62
N HIS A 54 -10.49 -4.64 10.32
CA HIS A 54 -11.81 -4.51 9.69
C HIS A 54 -11.86 -3.43 8.59
N TRP A 55 -11.38 -2.22 8.88
CA TRP A 55 -11.42 -1.11 7.94
C TRP A 55 -10.47 -1.29 6.75
N CYS A 56 -9.43 -2.12 6.89
CA CYS A 56 -8.53 -2.45 5.80
C CYS A 56 -9.26 -3.31 4.74
N HIS A 57 -10.16 -4.20 5.18
CA HIS A 57 -11.01 -4.96 4.27
C HIS A 57 -12.06 -4.08 3.59
N VAL A 58 -12.69 -3.16 4.34
CA VAL A 58 -13.67 -2.22 3.76
C VAL A 58 -13.02 -1.36 2.67
N MET A 59 -11.87 -0.74 2.97
CA MET A 59 -11.14 0.07 1.97
C MET A 59 -10.70 -0.76 0.76
N ALA A 60 -10.31 -2.01 0.97
CA ALA A 60 -9.95 -2.89 -0.14
C ALA A 60 -11.12 -3.12 -1.09
N HIS A 61 -12.28 -3.46 -0.53
CA HIS A 61 -13.47 -3.75 -1.30
C HIS A 61 -14.06 -2.51 -1.98
N GLU A 62 -14.10 -1.38 -1.28
CA GLU A 62 -14.75 -0.15 -1.79
C GLU A 62 -13.84 0.70 -2.67
N SER A 63 -12.52 0.47 -2.66
CA SER A 63 -11.57 1.33 -3.38
C SER A 63 -10.52 0.56 -4.15
N PHE A 64 -9.81 -0.38 -3.52
CA PHE A 64 -8.68 -1.03 -4.19
C PHE A 64 -9.10 -2.07 -5.23
N GLU A 65 -10.35 -2.52 -5.22
CA GLU A 65 -10.97 -3.42 -6.21
C GLU A 65 -11.67 -2.66 -7.35
N ASP A 66 -11.84 -1.34 -7.24
CA ASP A 66 -12.50 -0.52 -8.26
C ASP A 66 -11.49 -0.07 -9.35
N ASP A 67 -11.80 -0.36 -10.61
CA ASP A 67 -10.90 -0.08 -11.74
C ASP A 67 -10.65 1.43 -11.94
N VAL A 68 -11.64 2.29 -11.64
CA VAL A 68 -11.51 3.74 -11.84
C VAL A 68 -10.60 4.33 -10.77
N VAL A 69 -10.81 3.95 -9.51
CA VAL A 69 -9.94 4.33 -8.40
C VAL A 69 -8.54 3.79 -8.61
N ALA A 70 -8.42 2.52 -9.00
CA ALA A 70 -7.12 1.90 -9.26
C ALA A 70 -6.36 2.59 -10.39
N ALA A 71 -7.03 2.99 -11.48
CA ALA A 71 -6.39 3.76 -12.55
C ALA A 71 -5.78 5.06 -12.03
N ALA A 72 -6.50 5.80 -11.17
CA ALA A 72 -5.97 7.02 -10.55
C ALA A 72 -4.81 6.72 -9.58
N MET A 73 -4.90 5.65 -8.80
CA MET A 73 -3.83 5.22 -7.90
C MET A 73 -2.56 4.79 -8.66
N ASN A 74 -2.71 4.15 -9.82
CA ASN A 74 -1.60 3.63 -10.61
C ASN A 74 -0.70 4.73 -11.24
N GLU A 75 -1.13 5.99 -11.18
CA GLU A 75 -0.29 7.16 -11.48
C GLU A 75 0.82 7.36 -10.44
N PHE A 76 0.67 6.81 -9.23
CA PHE A 76 1.68 6.78 -8.17
C PHE A 76 2.54 5.52 -8.24
N VAL A 77 3.50 5.41 -7.31
CA VAL A 77 4.04 4.10 -6.90
C VAL A 77 3.28 3.63 -5.67
N CYS A 78 2.41 2.63 -5.87
CA CYS A 78 1.59 2.06 -4.80
C CYS A 78 2.35 0.99 -4.04
N ILE A 79 2.60 1.21 -2.75
CA ILE A 79 3.30 0.26 -1.87
C ILE A 79 2.32 -0.22 -0.79
N LYS A 80 2.19 -1.55 -0.66
CA LYS A 80 1.41 -2.17 0.41
C LYS A 80 2.34 -2.78 1.44
N VAL A 81 2.07 -2.52 2.72
CA VAL A 81 2.89 -3.00 3.84
C VAL A 81 2.02 -3.78 4.82
N ASP A 82 2.50 -4.97 5.18
CA ASP A 82 1.98 -5.71 6.32
C ASP A 82 2.66 -5.23 7.59
N ARG A 83 1.87 -4.66 8.50
CA ARG A 83 2.33 -4.21 9.81
C ARG A 83 2.92 -5.36 10.64
N GLU A 84 2.41 -6.58 10.50
CA GLU A 84 2.88 -7.73 11.28
C GLU A 84 4.30 -8.15 10.85
N GLU A 85 4.63 -8.00 9.56
CA GLU A 85 5.99 -8.23 9.05
C GLU A 85 6.92 -7.02 9.24
N ARG A 86 6.38 -5.78 9.20
CA ARG A 86 7.14 -4.52 9.26
C ARG A 86 6.60 -3.52 10.30
N PRO A 87 6.63 -3.87 11.60
CA PRO A 87 6.18 -2.98 12.67
C PRO A 87 7.05 -1.72 12.80
N ASP A 88 8.29 -1.76 12.29
CA ASP A 88 9.20 -0.63 12.22
C ASP A 88 8.67 0.47 11.29
N LEU A 89 8.18 0.11 10.10
CA LEU A 89 7.59 1.06 9.16
C LEU A 89 6.27 1.61 9.69
N ASP A 90 5.41 0.73 10.23
CA ASP A 90 4.15 1.13 10.84
C ASP A 90 4.34 2.21 11.90
N ALA A 91 5.29 2.02 12.83
CA ALA A 91 5.55 2.99 13.89
C ALA A 91 6.02 4.35 13.34
N ILE A 92 6.92 4.35 12.35
CA ILE A 92 7.44 5.58 11.74
C ILE A 92 6.30 6.37 11.08
N TYR A 93 5.51 5.70 10.24
CA TYR A 93 4.47 6.36 9.48
C TYR A 93 3.27 6.73 10.34
N MET A 94 2.91 5.93 11.35
CA MET A 94 1.86 6.29 12.30
C MET A 94 2.23 7.56 13.09
N ASN A 95 3.48 7.67 13.52
CA ASN A 95 3.96 8.87 14.21
C ASN A 95 3.86 10.11 13.31
N ALA A 96 4.20 9.97 12.01
CA ALA A 96 4.04 11.04 11.05
C ALA A 96 2.56 11.41 10.85
N THR A 97 1.66 10.43 10.70
CA THR A 97 0.22 10.65 10.57
C THR A 97 -0.34 11.39 11.78
N VAL A 98 -0.05 10.93 13.00
CA VAL A 98 -0.52 11.59 14.22
C VAL A 98 0.04 13.01 14.34
N ALA A 99 1.31 13.23 14.00
CA ALA A 99 1.91 14.57 14.00
C ALA A 99 1.24 15.51 12.99
N MET A 100 0.76 15.00 11.87
CA MET A 100 0.13 15.79 10.81
C MET A 100 -1.38 16.01 11.01
N THR A 101 -2.10 15.01 11.54
CA THR A 101 -3.58 15.01 11.59
C THR A 101 -4.15 15.07 13.01
N GLY A 102 -3.32 14.86 14.03
CA GLY A 102 -3.72 14.79 15.45
C GLY A 102 -4.29 13.43 15.89
N GLN A 103 -4.48 12.48 14.97
CA GLN A 103 -5.03 11.15 15.27
C GLN A 103 -4.44 10.08 14.34
N GLY A 104 -4.57 8.81 14.71
CA GLY A 104 -4.00 7.68 13.97
C GLY A 104 -4.98 6.51 13.83
N GLY A 105 -4.71 5.61 12.89
CA GLY A 105 -5.56 4.45 12.64
C GLY A 105 -5.13 3.65 11.41
N TRP A 106 -5.79 2.51 11.20
CA TRP A 106 -5.58 1.65 10.04
C TRP A 106 -6.88 1.47 9.26
N PRO A 107 -6.84 1.35 7.92
CA PRO A 107 -5.65 1.41 7.07
C PRO A 107 -5.04 2.83 7.07
N MET A 108 -3.71 2.89 7.10
CA MET A 108 -2.99 4.14 6.96
C MET A 108 -2.63 4.30 5.49
N THR A 109 -3.12 5.37 4.84
CA THR A 109 -2.86 5.68 3.43
C THR A 109 -2.44 7.13 3.29
#